data_AF-A0A7V3N5G7-F1
#
_entry.id   AF-A0A7V3N5G7-F1
#
_cell.length_a   1.000
_cell.length_b   1.000
_cell.length_c   1.000
_cell.angle_alpha   90.00
_cell.angle_beta   90.00
_cell.angle_gamma   90.00
#
_symmetry.space_group_name_H-M   'P 1'
#
loop_
_entity.id
_entity.type
_entity.pdbx_description
1 polymer ?
#
loop_
_entity_poly.entity_id
_entity_poly.type
_entity_poly.pdbx_seq_one_letter_code
_entity_poly.pdbx_strand_id
1 'polypeptide(L)' 'MSKKPTRKQQKAISKDVSDLVREYEKTGKITTSRATYHPKSKKEAIKQALAVEYGKRGIGRAGKRSKK' A
#
# COMPACT_ATOMS: atom_id res chain seq x y z
N MET A 1 16.40 -3.05 12.87
CA MET A 1 15.10 -3.31 13.54
C MET A 1 13.96 -2.93 12.59
N SER A 2 13.01 -3.83 12.33
CA SER A 2 11.81 -3.51 11.53
C SER A 2 10.83 -2.74 12.41
N LYS A 3 10.53 -1.47 12.10
CA LYS A 3 9.55 -0.69 12.87
C LYS A 3 8.17 -1.33 12.68
N LYS A 4 7.51 -1.70 13.79
CA LYS A 4 6.12 -2.17 13.79
C LYS A 4 5.19 -0.95 13.73
N PRO A 5 4.10 -0.98 12.93
CA PRO A 5 3.15 0.13 12.88
C PRO A 5 2.41 0.24 14.22
N THR A 6 2.26 1.47 14.73
CA THR A 6 1.42 1.75 15.91
C THR A 6 -0.07 1.52 15.59
N ARG A 7 -0.94 1.37 16.61
CA ARG A 7 -2.40 1.22 16.38
C ARG A 7 -3.00 2.33 15.51
N LYS A 8 -2.59 3.59 15.71
CA LYS A 8 -3.04 4.73 14.88
C LYS A 8 -2.57 4.57 13.43
N GLN A 9 -1.31 4.15 13.23
CA GLN A 9 -0.77 3.90 11.89
C GLN A 9 -1.47 2.72 11.20
N GLN A 10 -1.78 1.65 11.93
CA GLN A 10 -2.51 0.49 11.38
C GLN A 10 -3.90 0.89 10.88
N LYS A 11 -4.65 1.68 11.67
CA LYS A 11 -5.96 2.19 11.24
C LYS A 11 -5.86 3.04 9.97
N ALA A 12 -4.87 3.92 9.91
CA ALA A 12 -4.67 4.77 8.75
C ALA A 12 -4.26 3.94 7.50
N ILE A 13 -3.33 2.98 7.64
CA ILE A 13 -2.97 2.06 6.55
C ILE A 13 -4.19 1.28 6.07
N SER A 14 -5.00 0.76 6.99
CA SER A 14 -6.21 0.00 6.63
C SER A 14 -7.22 0.83 5.85
N LYS A 15 -7.37 2.12 6.20
CA LYS A 15 -8.24 3.05 5.49
C LYS A 15 -7.70 3.35 4.10
N ASP A 16 -6.43 3.78 4.02
CA ASP A 16 -5.77 4.12 2.76
C ASP A 16 -5.77 2.94 1.78
N VAL A 17 -5.52 1.71 2.27
CA VAL A 17 -5.60 0.48 1.48
C VAL A 17 -7.02 0.21 0.99
N SER A 18 -8.03 0.43 1.82
CA SER A 18 -9.43 0.25 1.42
C SER A 18 -9.83 1.24 0.32
N ASP A 19 -9.35 2.48 0.40
CA ASP A 19 -9.61 3.51 -0.61
C ASP A 19 -8.95 3.15 -1.96
N LEU A 20 -7.70 2.69 -1.95
CA LEU A 20 -7.01 2.20 -3.17
C LEU A 20 -7.68 0.96 -3.78
N VAL A 21 -8.16 0.03 -2.95
CA VAL A 21 -8.88 -1.15 -3.43
C VAL A 21 -10.24 -0.77 -4.01
N ARG A 22 -10.94 0.20 -3.40
CA ARG A 22 -12.18 0.76 -3.97
C ARG A 22 -11.95 1.47 -5.29
N GLU A 23 -10.84 2.19 -5.43
CA GLU A 23 -10.44 2.79 -6.71
C GLU A 23 -10.24 1.71 -7.78
N TYR A 24 -9.56 0.62 -7.44
CA TYR A 24 -9.41 -0.55 -8.31
C TYR A 24 -10.76 -1.17 -8.69
N GLU A 25 -11.70 -1.33 -7.76
CA GLU A 25 -13.03 -1.86 -8.07
C GLU A 25 -13.81 -0.96 -9.04
N LYS A 26 -13.57 0.35 -9.02
CA LYS A 26 -14.24 1.31 -9.91
C LYS A 26 -13.55 1.47 -11.26
N THR A 27 -12.22 1.40 -11.30
CA THR A 27 -11.42 1.81 -12.47
C THR A 27 -10.58 0.69 -13.08
N GLY A 28 -10.46 -0.44 -12.40
CA GLY A 28 -9.56 -1.54 -12.77
C GLY A 28 -8.09 -1.27 -12.49
N LYS A 29 -7.73 -0.14 -11.88
CA LYS A 29 -6.34 0.25 -11.60
C LYS A 29 -6.18 0.89 -10.23
N ILE A 30 -4.96 0.85 -9.70
CA ILE A 30 -4.57 1.55 -8.48
C ILE A 30 -3.65 2.69 -8.88
N THR A 31 -4.07 3.93 -8.66
CA THR A 31 -3.23 5.09 -8.95
C THR A 31 -2.61 5.61 -7.66
N THR A 32 -1.30 5.86 -7.71
CA THR A 32 -0.57 6.50 -6.61
C THR A 32 0.21 7.68 -7.17
N SER A 33 0.67 8.60 -6.32
CA SER A 33 1.49 9.74 -6.78
C SER A 33 2.80 9.35 -7.47
N ARG A 34 3.22 8.09 -7.37
CA ARG A 34 4.47 7.58 -7.93
C ARG A 34 4.29 6.63 -9.11
N ALA A 35 3.17 5.92 -9.17
CA ALA A 35 2.95 4.86 -10.14
C ALA A 35 1.46 4.51 -10.26
N THR A 36 1.07 4.05 -11.45
CA THR A 36 -0.21 3.39 -11.70
C THR A 36 0.01 1.89 -11.81
N TYR A 37 -0.73 1.11 -11.04
CA TYR A 37 -0.69 -0.34 -11.06
C TYR A 37 -1.97 -0.88 -11.68
N HIS A 38 -1.84 -1.99 -12.41
CA HIS A 38 -2.96 -2.74 -12.99
C HIS A 38 -2.98 -4.15 -12.36
N PRO A 39 -3.52 -4.29 -11.14
CA PRO A 39 -3.62 -5.59 -10.50
C PRO A 39 -4.54 -6.49 -11.32
N LYS A 40 -4.19 -7.78 -11.48
CA LYS A 40 -5.04 -8.74 -12.21
C LYS A 40 -6.18 -9.28 -11.35
N SER A 41 -6.11 -9.06 -10.04
CA SER A 41 -7.11 -9.51 -9.08
C SER A 41 -7.19 -8.60 -7.86
N LYS A 42 -8.31 -8.66 -7.14
CA LYS A 42 -8.49 -7.94 -5.87
C LYS A 42 -7.44 -8.31 -4.82
N LYS A 43 -6.96 -9.56 -4.81
CA LYS A 43 -5.88 -9.99 -3.92
C LYS A 43 -4.55 -9.30 -4.24
N GLU A 44 -4.22 -9.16 -5.52
CA GLU A 44 -3.04 -8.40 -5.95
C GLU A 44 -3.18 -6.91 -5.65
N ALA A 45 -4.39 -6.36 -5.85
CA ALA A 45 -4.70 -4.97 -5.54
C ALA A 45 -4.41 -4.66 -4.06
N ILE A 46 -4.89 -5.50 -3.14
CA ILE A 46 -4.63 -5.38 -1.71
C ILE A 46 -3.12 -5.48 -1.42
N LYS A 47 -2.41 -6.44 -2.03
CA LYS A 47 -0.97 -6.63 -1.82
C LYS A 47 -0.16 -5.41 -2.26
N GLN A 48 -0.48 -4.84 -3.42
CA GLN A 48 0.17 -3.65 -3.95
C GLN A 48 -0.16 -2.41 -3.11
N ALA A 49 -1.44 -2.21 -2.76
CA ALA A 49 -1.86 -1.11 -1.88
C ALA A 49 -1.14 -1.15 -0.52
N LEU A 50 -1.05 -2.33 0.10
CA LEU A 50 -0.29 -2.51 1.34
C LEU A 50 1.18 -2.16 1.12
N ALA A 51 1.82 -2.68 0.07
CA ALA A 51 3.23 -2.40 -0.20
C ALA A 51 3.51 -0.90 -0.38
N VAL A 52 2.62 -0.17 -1.07
CA VAL A 52 2.70 1.28 -1.25
C VAL A 52 2.59 1.99 0.08
N GLU A 53 1.58 1.69 0.90
CA GLU A 53 1.36 2.39 2.17
C GLU A 53 2.41 2.07 3.24
N TYR A 54 2.80 0.80 3.36
CA TYR A 54 3.93 0.41 4.20
C TYR A 54 5.23 1.08 3.73
N GLY A 55 5.45 1.16 2.41
CA GLY A 55 6.57 1.85 1.80
C GLY A 55 6.60 3.34 2.09
N LYS A 56 5.48 4.03 1.90
CA LYS A 56 5.28 5.46 2.17
C LYS A 56 5.58 5.83 3.63
N ARG A 57 5.23 4.93 4.56
CA ARG A 57 5.39 5.13 6.01
C ARG A 57 6.72 4.61 6.54
N GLY A 58 7.56 3.99 5.71
CA GLY A 58 8.87 3.44 6.12
C GLY A 58 8.75 2.25 7.07
N ILE A 59 7.68 1.47 6.95
CA ILE A 59 7.35 0.37 7.86
C ILE A 59 7.65 -0.97 7.18
N GLY A 60 8.27 -1.89 7.92
CA GLY A 60 8.57 -3.23 7.42
C GLY A 60 9.69 -3.31 6.38
N ARG A 61 9.80 -4.47 5.72
CA ARG A 61 10.73 -4.70 4.59
C ARG A 61 10.35 -3.90 3.34
N ALA A 62 9.06 -3.58 3.16
CA ALA A 62 8.55 -2.76 2.05
C ALA A 62 9.02 -1.30 2.13
N GLY A 63 9.20 -0.75 3.34
CA GLY A 63 9.78 0.58 3.56
C GLY A 63 11.30 0.64 3.52
N LYS A 64 11.98 -0.52 3.49
CA LYS A 64 13.44 -0.58 3.42
C LYS A 64 13.85 -0.32 1.97
N ARG A 65 13.89 0.96 1.57
CA ARG A 65 14.65 1.36 0.37
C ARG A 65 16.06 0.81 0.58
N SER A 66 16.47 -0.13 -0.26
CA SER A 66 17.85 -0.54 -0.36
C SER A 66 18.63 0.73 -0.71
N LYS A 67 19.24 1.37 0.30
CA LYS A 67 20.28 2.37 0.05
C LYS A 67 21.42 1.57 -0.59
N LYS A 68 21.55 1.66 -1.91
CA LYS A 68 22.81 1.35 -2.58
C LYS A 68 23.65 2.61 -2.54
#